data_AF-A0A6G7X7Y1-F1
#
_entry.id   AF-A0A6G7X7Y1-F1
#
_cell.length_a   1.000
_cell.length_b   1.000
_cell.length_c   1.000
_cell.angle_alpha   90.00
_cell.angle_beta   90.00
_cell.angle_gamma   90.00
#
_symmetry.space_group_name_H-M   'P 1'
#
loop_
_entity.id
_entity.type
_entity.pdbx_description
1 polymer ?
#
loop_
_entity_poly.entity_id
_entity_poly.type
_entity_poly.pdbx_seq_one_letter_code
_entity_poly.pdbx_strand_id
1 'polypeptide(L)'
;MKKVLFLSLLLVFAVTGFTSCGDDDDDDASFLGANVEVTVTNALGMVQSGKTVYLYKDTPVTSSTVPGDAKKMIVTDANGVAKFSLNLTELNILESQTTLYFAVFYTVGSETLVAGSTGVTVKRNESKKIEVKIPL
;
A
#
# COMPACT_ATOMS: atom_id res chain seq x y z
N MET A 1 -33.81 60.82 -17.75
CA MET A 1 -34.02 60.10 -19.03
C MET A 1 -32.98 58.99 -19.07
N LYS A 2 -33.34 57.72 -18.81
CA LYS A 2 -33.52 56.65 -19.83
C LYS A 2 -32.39 56.70 -20.88
N LYS A 3 -31.52 55.69 -21.08
CA LYS A 3 -31.80 54.25 -21.22
C LYS A 3 -30.55 53.40 -20.90
N VAL A 4 -30.80 52.23 -20.32
CA VAL A 4 -29.89 51.07 -20.20
C VAL A 4 -30.08 50.19 -21.43
N LEU A 5 -29.01 49.57 -21.96
CA LEU A 5 -28.99 48.26 -22.67
C LEU A 5 -27.50 47.90 -22.94
N PHE A 6 -26.85 46.95 -22.25
CA PHE A 6 -26.88 45.46 -22.33
C PHE A 6 -26.46 44.84 -23.67
N LEU A 7 -25.27 44.19 -23.68
CA LEU A 7 -24.99 42.82 -24.21
C LEU A 7 -23.53 42.45 -23.85
N SER A 8 -23.26 41.69 -22.80
CA SER A 8 -23.24 40.22 -22.69
C SER A 8 -22.25 39.53 -23.63
N LEU A 9 -21.08 39.15 -23.09
CA LEU A 9 -20.43 37.91 -23.47
C LEU A 9 -19.84 37.27 -22.21
N LEU A 10 -20.60 36.32 -21.66
CA LEU A 10 -20.15 35.37 -20.65
C LEU A 10 -18.91 34.64 -21.17
N LEU A 11 -17.82 34.66 -20.40
CA LEU A 11 -16.83 33.59 -20.45
C LEU A 11 -17.02 32.72 -19.21
N VAL A 12 -17.72 31.61 -19.42
CA VAL A 12 -17.86 30.51 -18.48
C VAL A 12 -16.51 29.82 -18.39
N PHE A 13 -15.69 30.14 -17.38
CA PHE A 13 -14.63 29.22 -16.97
C PHE A 13 -15.28 28.16 -16.08
N ALA A 14 -15.47 27.00 -16.71
CA ALA A 14 -15.98 25.81 -16.10
C ALA A 14 -15.18 25.48 -14.85
N VAL A 15 -15.94 25.34 -13.76
CA VAL A 15 -15.53 24.77 -12.49
C VAL A 15 -15.19 23.30 -12.74
N THR A 16 -13.92 22.97 -12.95
CA THR A 16 -13.46 21.60 -12.73
C THR A 16 -13.17 21.46 -11.25
N GLY A 17 -14.24 21.24 -10.48
CA GLY A 17 -14.11 20.70 -9.15
C GLY A 17 -13.38 19.37 -9.27
N PHE A 18 -12.27 19.22 -8.55
CA PHE A 18 -11.74 17.91 -8.23
C PHE A 18 -12.73 17.24 -7.26
N THR A 19 -13.83 16.74 -7.83
CA THR A 19 -14.52 15.59 -7.27
C THR A 19 -13.60 14.40 -7.48
N SER A 20 -12.69 14.19 -6.53
CA SER A 20 -12.14 12.86 -6.28
C SER A 20 -12.98 12.19 -5.20
N CYS A 21 -14.28 12.05 -5.47
CA CYS A 21 -15.03 10.88 -5.03
C CYS A 21 -14.74 9.80 -6.06
N GLY A 22 -13.65 9.08 -5.86
CA GLY A 22 -13.51 7.73 -6.38
C GLY A 22 -14.06 6.82 -5.30
N ASP A 23 -15.38 6.65 -5.32
CA ASP A 23 -16.06 5.50 -4.73
C ASP A 23 -15.94 4.43 -5.82
N ASP A 24 -14.89 3.62 -5.78
CA ASP A 24 -14.76 2.44 -6.63
C ASP A 24 -13.88 1.41 -5.92
N ASP A 25 -14.49 0.23 -5.83
CA ASP A 25 -14.00 -1.08 -5.42
C ASP A 25 -14.00 -1.38 -3.93
N ASP A 26 -15.03 -2.13 -3.54
CA ASP A 26 -15.20 -2.90 -2.31
C ASP A 26 -14.01 -3.88 -2.07
N ASP A 27 -12.81 -3.34 -1.83
CA ASP A 27 -11.71 -4.02 -1.13
C ASP A 27 -11.97 -3.93 0.40
N ASP A 28 -13.23 -4.14 0.82
CA ASP A 28 -13.56 -4.26 2.23
C ASP A 28 -12.92 -5.53 2.76
N ALA A 29 -12.05 -5.37 3.75
CA ALA A 29 -11.47 -6.52 4.43
C ALA A 29 -12.61 -7.37 4.98
N SER A 30 -12.54 -8.69 4.84
CA SER A 30 -13.53 -9.56 5.49
C SER A 30 -13.63 -9.21 6.98
N PHE A 31 -14.78 -9.44 7.62
CA PHE A 31 -14.96 -9.14 9.06
C PHE A 31 -13.86 -9.74 9.95
N LEU A 32 -13.22 -10.84 9.52
CA LEU A 32 -12.13 -11.50 10.22
C LEU A 32 -10.73 -11.13 9.71
N GLY A 33 -10.64 -10.32 8.66
CA GLY A 33 -9.45 -10.02 7.92
C GLY A 33 -8.97 -8.58 7.99
N ALA A 34 -7.90 -8.30 7.26
CA ALA A 34 -7.38 -6.96 7.02
C ALA A 34 -6.84 -6.90 5.59
N ASN A 35 -6.93 -5.76 4.94
CA ASN A 35 -6.32 -5.53 3.64
C ASN A 35 -5.13 -4.58 3.80
N VAL A 36 -3.98 -4.92 3.20
CA VAL A 36 -2.80 -4.07 3.21
C VAL A 36 -2.27 -3.91 1.80
N GLU A 37 -2.26 -2.69 1.29
CA GLU A 37 -1.57 -2.33 0.06
C GLU A 37 -0.16 -1.84 0.39
N VAL A 38 0.85 -2.54 -0.12
CA VAL A 38 2.25 -2.17 0.07
C VAL A 38 2.78 -1.61 -1.24
N THR A 39 3.03 -0.31 -1.27
CA THR A 39 3.73 0.33 -2.39
C THR A 39 5.23 0.23 -2.16
N VAL A 40 5.96 -0.31 -3.14
CA VAL A 40 7.42 -0.37 -3.09
C VAL A 40 7.99 0.78 -3.91
N THR A 41 8.81 1.61 -3.28
CA THR A 41 9.50 2.74 -3.93
C THR A 41 10.99 2.63 -3.71
N ASN A 42 11.79 3.18 -4.62
CA ASN A 42 13.23 3.31 -4.39
C ASN A 42 13.58 4.57 -3.60
N ALA A 43 14.88 4.79 -3.36
CA ALA A 43 15.38 5.94 -2.60
C ALA A 43 14.90 7.31 -3.15
N LEU A 44 14.59 7.38 -4.45
CA LEU A 44 14.13 8.57 -5.17
C LEU A 44 12.60 8.71 -5.23
N GLY A 45 11.85 7.78 -4.63
CA GLY A 45 10.38 7.77 -4.64
C GLY A 45 9.76 7.19 -5.91
N MET A 46 10.54 6.54 -6.78
CA MET A 46 10.01 5.90 -7.98
C MET A 46 9.45 4.51 -7.63
N VAL A 47 8.23 4.21 -8.08
CA VAL A 47 7.58 2.91 -7.87
C VAL A 47 8.38 1.76 -8.49
N GLN A 48 8.35 0.60 -7.84
CA GLN A 48 9.13 -0.58 -8.21
C GLN A 48 8.21 -1.78 -8.47
N SER A 49 7.95 -2.07 -9.73
CA SER A 49 7.19 -3.25 -10.17
C SER A 49 8.02 -4.54 -10.11
N GLY A 50 7.36 -5.70 -10.00
CA GLY A 50 8.02 -7.00 -10.04
C GLY A 50 8.88 -7.33 -8.82
N LYS A 51 8.71 -6.61 -7.71
CA LYS A 51 9.40 -6.88 -6.44
C LYS A 51 8.54 -7.79 -5.58
N THR A 52 9.13 -8.82 -4.98
CA THR A 52 8.43 -9.66 -4.01
C THR A 52 8.42 -8.98 -2.65
N VAL A 53 7.22 -8.73 -2.12
CA VAL A 53 6.99 -8.27 -0.75
C VAL A 53 6.64 -9.48 0.11
N TYR A 54 7.33 -9.61 1.24
CA TYR A 54 7.20 -10.71 2.18
C TYR A 54 6.55 -10.21 3.48
N LEU A 55 5.56 -10.95 3.96
CA LEU A 55 4.84 -10.67 5.21
C LEU A 55 5.40 -11.54 6.35
N TYR A 56 5.73 -10.89 7.47
CA TYR A 56 6.16 -11.49 8.71
C TYR A 56 5.22 -11.10 9.86
N LYS A 57 5.16 -11.97 10.87
CA LYS A 57 4.38 -11.81 12.08
C LYS A 57 5.29 -12.11 13.29
N ASP A 58 4.88 -11.66 14.47
CA ASP A 58 5.53 -11.88 15.78
C ASP A 58 6.84 -11.10 16.00
N THR A 59 7.73 -11.05 15.00
CA THR A 59 9.03 -10.37 15.13
C THR A 59 9.24 -9.32 14.03
N PRO A 60 9.82 -8.15 14.37
CA PRO A 60 10.30 -7.19 13.38
C PRO A 60 11.35 -7.82 12.46
N VAL A 61 11.40 -7.31 11.22
CA VAL A 61 12.41 -7.70 10.24
C VAL A 61 13.77 -7.13 10.66
N THR A 62 14.79 -7.97 10.68
CA THR A 62 16.20 -7.62 10.96
C THR A 62 17.10 -8.11 9.84
N SER A 63 18.40 -7.81 9.91
CA SER A 63 19.39 -8.29 8.93
C SER A 63 19.54 -9.81 8.87
N SER A 64 19.07 -10.55 9.89
CA SER A 64 19.07 -12.02 9.90
C SER A 64 17.77 -12.63 9.39
N THR A 65 16.75 -11.82 9.14
CA THR A 65 15.49 -12.31 8.59
C THR A 65 15.73 -12.85 7.19
N VAL A 66 15.13 -14.02 6.89
CA VAL A 66 15.22 -14.64 5.58
C VAL A 66 13.84 -14.71 4.90
N PRO A 67 13.77 -14.68 3.56
CA PRO A 67 12.50 -14.84 2.83
C PRO A 67 11.71 -16.09 3.20
N GLY A 68 12.41 -17.19 3.56
CA GLY A 68 11.80 -18.49 3.87
C GLY A 68 10.90 -18.50 5.11
N ASP A 69 11.06 -17.54 6.03
CA ASP A 69 10.26 -17.48 7.26
C ASP A 69 8.93 -16.71 7.07
N ALA A 70 8.73 -16.11 5.90
CA ALA A 70 7.56 -15.30 5.60
C ALA A 70 6.27 -16.14 5.62
N LYS A 71 5.18 -15.52 6.10
CA LYS A 71 3.85 -16.14 6.15
C LYS A 71 3.11 -16.03 4.82
N LYS A 72 3.39 -14.98 4.06
CA LYS A 72 2.81 -14.73 2.74
C LYS A 72 3.78 -13.91 1.91
N MET A 73 3.71 -14.05 0.60
CA MET A 73 4.46 -13.22 -0.33
C MET A 73 3.57 -12.83 -1.51
N ILE A 74 3.73 -11.60 -1.99
CA ILE A 74 3.02 -11.05 -3.14
C ILE A 74 4.02 -10.26 -3.97
N VAL A 75 3.95 -10.39 -5.29
CA VAL A 75 4.78 -9.61 -6.23
C VAL A 75 4.07 -8.30 -6.54
N THR A 76 4.79 -7.19 -6.57
CA THR A 76 4.24 -5.89 -6.93
C THR A 76 3.80 -5.85 -8.40
N ASP A 77 2.65 -5.22 -8.63
CA ASP A 77 2.10 -4.98 -9.97
C ASP A 77 2.86 -3.89 -10.75
N ALA A 78 2.32 -3.47 -11.90
CA ALA A 78 2.89 -2.41 -12.74
C ALA A 78 2.98 -1.04 -12.05
N ASN A 79 2.16 -0.80 -11.03
CA ASN A 79 2.17 0.43 -10.22
C ASN A 79 3.09 0.31 -9.00
N GLY A 80 3.80 -0.82 -8.85
CA GLY A 80 4.65 -1.09 -7.69
C GLY A 80 3.87 -1.46 -6.43
N VAL A 81 2.61 -1.90 -6.55
CA VAL A 81 1.74 -2.22 -5.42
C VAL A 81 1.61 -3.74 -5.24
N ALA A 82 1.83 -4.22 -4.02
CA ALA A 82 1.50 -5.58 -3.60
C ALA A 82 0.27 -5.53 -2.68
N LYS A 83 -0.86 -6.11 -3.13
CA LYS A 83 -2.11 -6.16 -2.38
C LYS A 83 -2.20 -7.44 -1.54
N PHE A 84 -2.28 -7.28 -0.22
CA PHE A 84 -2.46 -8.37 0.72
C PHE A 84 -3.88 -8.38 1.25
N SER A 85 -4.68 -9.35 0.83
CA SER A 85 -5.91 -9.70 1.57
C SER A 85 -5.58 -10.76 2.61
N LEU A 86 -5.78 -10.42 3.88
CA LEU A 86 -5.36 -11.21 5.03
C LEU A 86 -6.58 -11.77 5.75
N ASN A 87 -6.54 -13.05 6.09
CA ASN A 87 -7.41 -13.63 7.12
C ASN A 87 -6.59 -13.73 8.41
N LEU A 88 -6.89 -12.89 9.40
CA LEU A 88 -6.08 -12.82 10.62
C LEU A 88 -6.19 -14.12 11.44
N THR A 89 -7.32 -14.83 11.34
CA THR A 89 -7.50 -16.11 12.03
C THR A 89 -6.62 -17.21 11.42
N GLU A 90 -6.48 -17.26 10.09
CA GLU A 90 -5.56 -18.18 9.41
C GLU A 90 -4.08 -17.90 9.75
N LEU A 91 -3.76 -16.64 10.04
CA LEU A 91 -2.43 -16.24 10.52
C LEU A 91 -2.23 -16.49 12.02
N ASN A 92 -3.18 -17.14 12.69
CA ASN A 92 -3.19 -17.38 14.13
C ASN A 92 -3.07 -16.08 14.96
N ILE A 93 -3.83 -15.06 14.54
CA ILE A 93 -3.96 -13.78 15.25
C ILE A 93 -5.39 -13.71 15.79
N LEU A 94 -5.50 -13.89 17.11
CA LEU A 94 -6.79 -13.88 17.83
C LEU A 94 -7.08 -12.52 18.46
N GLU A 95 -6.06 -11.69 18.63
CA GLU A 95 -6.13 -10.34 19.17
C GLU A 95 -6.96 -9.42 18.26
N SER A 96 -7.46 -8.31 18.82
CA SER A 96 -8.25 -7.32 18.09
C SER A 96 -7.41 -6.47 17.12
N GLN A 97 -6.10 -6.40 17.35
CA GLN A 97 -5.13 -5.73 16.50
C GLN A 97 -3.79 -6.45 16.58
N THR A 98 -2.95 -6.31 15.56
CA THR A 98 -1.62 -6.92 15.53
C THR A 98 -0.67 -6.10 14.66
N THR A 99 0.63 -6.14 14.95
CA THR A 99 1.64 -5.53 14.08
C THR A 99 2.20 -6.57 13.13
N LEU A 100 2.08 -6.27 11.84
CA LEU A 100 2.62 -7.05 10.74
C LEU A 100 3.83 -6.32 10.15
N TYR A 101 4.79 -7.08 9.66
CA TYR A 101 6.01 -6.53 9.08
C TYR A 101 6.12 -6.97 7.63
N PHE A 102 6.45 -6.02 6.76
CA PHE A 102 6.60 -6.23 5.33
C PHE A 102 8.04 -5.94 4.95
N ALA A 103 8.64 -6.80 4.12
CA ALA A 103 9.99 -6.60 3.64
C ALA A 103 10.18 -6.97 2.18
N VAL A 104 11.16 -6.32 1.56
CA VAL A 104 11.70 -6.66 0.25
C VAL A 104 13.15 -7.07 0.43
N PHE A 105 13.60 -8.04 -0.35
CA PHE A 105 14.98 -8.55 -0.31
C PHE A 105 15.67 -8.34 -1.65
N TYR A 106 16.99 -8.24 -1.61
CA TYR A 106 17.87 -8.32 -2.77
C TYR A 106 18.83 -9.48 -2.64
N THR A 107 19.21 -10.03 -3.79
CA THR A 107 20.30 -10.99 -3.89
C THR A 107 21.51 -10.30 -4.49
N VAL A 108 22.61 -10.23 -3.73
CA VAL A 108 23.88 -9.68 -4.18
C VAL A 108 24.91 -10.81 -4.15
N GLY A 109 25.32 -11.28 -5.32
CA GLY A 109 26.10 -12.51 -5.43
C GLY A 109 25.32 -13.72 -4.90
N SER A 110 25.82 -14.36 -3.83
CA SER A 110 25.15 -15.48 -3.14
C SER A 110 24.39 -15.07 -1.88
N GLU A 111 24.45 -13.80 -1.48
CA GLU A 111 23.84 -13.32 -0.25
C GLU A 111 22.45 -12.73 -0.51
N THR A 112 21.51 -13.01 0.40
CA THR A 112 20.18 -12.39 0.41
C THR A 112 20.11 -11.39 1.55
N LEU A 113 19.86 -10.13 1.23
CA LEU A 113 19.86 -9.02 2.17
C LEU A 113 18.49 -8.36 2.20
N VAL A 114 18.08 -7.86 3.37
CA VAL A 114 16.89 -7.02 3.49
C VAL A 114 17.14 -5.70 2.76
N ALA A 115 16.39 -5.45 1.69
CA ALA A 115 16.45 -4.21 0.92
C ALA A 115 15.68 -3.09 1.63
N GLY A 116 14.54 -3.40 2.24
CA GLY A 116 13.76 -2.45 3.00
C GLY A 116 12.64 -3.16 3.75
N SER A 117 12.18 -2.56 4.85
CA SER A 117 11.07 -3.10 5.62
C SER A 117 10.25 -2.01 6.28
N THR A 118 9.01 -2.34 6.61
CA THR A 118 8.10 -1.47 7.36
C THR A 118 7.19 -2.32 8.25
N GLY A 119 6.76 -1.77 9.37
CA GLY A 119 5.79 -2.39 10.28
C GLY A 119 4.50 -1.59 10.30
N VAL A 120 3.36 -2.27 10.32
CA VAL A 120 2.04 -1.63 10.44
C VAL A 120 1.15 -2.43 11.38
N THR A 121 0.49 -1.71 12.30
CA THR A 121 -0.58 -2.29 13.11
C THR A 121 -1.88 -2.29 12.31
N VAL A 122 -2.49 -3.45 12.19
CA VAL A 122 -3.78 -3.67 11.51
C VAL A 122 -4.82 -4.19 12.50
N LYS A 123 -6.07 -3.82 12.26
CA LYS A 123 -7.26 -4.35 12.94
C LYS A 123 -8.08 -5.20 11.99
N ARG A 124 -9.01 -5.98 12.56
CA ARG A 124 -10.03 -6.65 11.76
C ARG A 124 -10.91 -5.62 11.05
N ASN A 125 -11.34 -5.95 9.83
CA ASN A 125 -12.13 -5.10 8.97
C ASN A 125 -11.46 -3.74 8.67
N GLU A 126 -10.12 -3.73 8.56
CA GLU A 126 -9.34 -2.52 8.26
C GLU A 126 -8.55 -2.68 6.95
N SER A 127 -8.51 -1.59 6.19
CA SER A 127 -7.64 -1.43 5.03
C SER A 127 -6.53 -0.41 5.32
N LYS A 128 -5.28 -0.78 5.05
CA LYS A 128 -4.10 0.08 5.20
C LYS A 128 -3.37 0.22 3.88
N LYS A 129 -2.82 1.41 3.62
CA LYS A 129 -1.84 1.65 2.56
C LYS A 129 -0.53 2.05 3.21
N ILE A 130 0.57 1.40 2.85
CA ILE A 130 1.89 1.64 3.41
C ILE A 130 2.95 1.66 2.30
N GLU A 131 4.12 2.17 2.64
CA GLU A 131 5.28 2.24 1.74
C GLU A 131 6.44 1.41 2.30
N VAL A 132 7.11 0.65 1.43
CA VAL A 132 8.43 0.08 1.69
C VAL A 132 9.43 0.75 0.76
N LYS A 133 10.34 1.52 1.34
CA LYS A 133 11.41 2.20 0.61
C LYS A 133 12.64 1.31 0.53
N ILE A 134 13.16 1.09 -0.68
CA ILE A 134 14.34 0.27 -0.96
C ILE A 134 15.49 1.10 -1.59
N PRO A 135 16.75 0.64 -1.54
CA PRO A 135 17.85 1.23 -2.29
C PRO A 135 17.62 1.23 -3.80
N LEU A 136 18.40 2.06 -4.50
CA LEU A 136 18.44 2.12 -5.96
C LEU A 136 18.88 0.80 -6.60
#